data_AF-A0A940TS00-F1
#
_entry.id   AF-A0A940TS00-F1
#
_cell.length_a   1.000
_cell.length_b   1.000
_cell.length_c   1.000
_cell.angle_alpha   90.00
_cell.angle_beta   90.00
_cell.angle_gamma   90.00
#
_symmetry.space_group_name_H-M   'P 1'
#
loop_
_entity.id
_entity.type
_entity.pdbx_description
1 polymer ?
#
loop_
_entity_poly.entity_id
_entity_poly.type
_entity_poly.pdbx_seq_one_letter_code
_entity_poly.pdbx_strand_id
1 'polypeptide(L)' 'MTREEELRREGWEKRFTTDEPRLSEAVGQYKEIGFEVLVEPVDPASGECTDCLTGVSDRAKTIFTRPRK' A
#
# COMPACT_ATOMS: atom_id res chain seq x y z
N MET A 1 -5.20 -14.10 -9.95
CA MET A 1 -4.51 -12.80 -10.00
C MET A 1 -4.84 -12.10 -8.71
N THR A 2 -3.82 -11.72 -7.95
CA THR A 2 -3.99 -10.92 -6.74
C THR A 2 -4.21 -9.45 -7.12
N ARG A 3 -4.81 -8.68 -6.21
CA ARG A 3 -5.01 -7.24 -6.40
C ARG A 3 -3.69 -6.50 -6.70
N GLU A 4 -2.60 -6.94 -6.08
CA GLU A 4 -1.26 -6.41 -6.34
C GLU A 4 -0.82 -6.63 -7.80
N GLU A 5 -1.05 -7.82 -8.36
CA GLU A 5 -0.68 -8.12 -9.75
C GLU A 5 -1.44 -7.24 -10.75
N GLU A 6 -2.71 -6.94 -10.48
CA GLU A 6 -3.52 -6.04 -11.30
C GLU A 6 -2.97 -4.62 -11.26
N LEU A 7 -2.71 -4.09 -10.07
CA LEU A 7 -2.16 -2.75 -9.88
C LEU A 7 -0.79 -2.59 -10.53
N ARG A 8 0.08 -3.61 -10.47
CA ARG A 8 1.38 -3.60 -11.17
C ARG A 8 1.21 -3.50 -12.69
N ARG A 9 0.20 -4.15 -13.27
CA ARG A 9 -0.12 -4.04 -14.71
C ARG A 9 -0.63 -2.64 -15.08
N GLU A 10 -1.29 -1.96 -14.15
CA GLU A 10 -1.74 -0.57 -14.30
C GLU A 10 -0.63 0.46 -14.07
N GLY A 11 0.61 0.01 -13.79
CA GLY A 11 1.78 0.87 -13.56
C GLY A 11 1.95 1.36 -12.13
N TRP A 12 1.24 0.78 -11.17
CA TRP A 12 1.45 1.05 -9.75
C TRP A 12 2.60 0.22 -9.19
N GLU A 13 3.44 0.87 -8.37
CA GLU A 13 4.50 0.23 -7.62
C GLU A 13 4.11 0.10 -6.15
N LYS A 14 4.14 -1.13 -5.63
CA LYS A 14 3.94 -1.41 -4.20
C LYS A 14 5.09 -0.81 -3.38
N ARG A 15 4.75 -0.14 -2.30
CA ARG A 15 5.70 0.40 -1.32
C ARG A 15 5.78 -0.50 -0.09
N PHE A 16 4.98 -0.19 0.92
CA PHE A 16 4.98 -0.92 2.18
C PHE A 16 3.59 -0.86 2.82
N THR A 17 3.40 -1.73 3.79
CA THR A 17 2.17 -1.86 4.56
C THR A 17 2.34 -1.19 5.91
N THR A 18 1.42 -0.32 6.30
CA THR A 18 1.45 0.37 7.59
C THR A 18 0.06 0.84 8.00
N ASP A 19 -0.12 1.20 9.26
CA ASP A 19 -1.34 1.79 9.81
C ASP A 19 -1.14 3.27 10.20
N GLU A 20 -2.15 3.89 10.80
CA GLU A 20 -2.07 5.29 11.22
C GLU A 20 -1.21 5.48 12.48
N PRO A 21 -0.50 6.62 12.61
CA PRO A 21 -0.51 7.79 11.72
C PRO A 21 0.48 7.68 10.54
N ARG A 22 1.35 6.67 10.55
CA ARG A 22 2.44 6.49 9.57
C ARG A 22 1.94 6.43 8.13
N LEU A 23 0.77 5.84 7.92
CA LEU A 23 0.06 5.81 6.65
C LEU A 23 -0.16 7.22 6.09
N SER A 24 -0.79 8.08 6.89
CA SER A 24 -1.14 9.44 6.47
C SER A 24 0.10 10.31 6.22
N GLU A 25 1.15 10.14 7.04
CA GLU A 25 2.45 10.80 6.81
C GLU A 25 3.08 10.38 5.47
N ALA A 26 3.18 9.08 5.21
CA ALA A 26 3.78 8.56 3.99
C ALA A 26 2.99 8.96 2.73
N VAL A 27 1.65 8.93 2.80
CA VAL A 27 0.78 9.39 1.72
C VAL A 27 1.02 10.87 1.41
N GLY A 28 1.16 11.71 2.44
CA GLY A 28 1.51 13.12 2.29
C GLY A 28 2.84 13.29 1.56
N GLN A 29 3.90 12.66 2.08
CA GLN A 29 5.25 12.75 1.51
C GLN A 29 5.30 12.33 0.04
N TYR A 30 4.69 11.20 -0.33
CA TYR A 30 4.66 10.75 -1.72
C TYR A 30 3.92 11.72 -2.64
N LYS A 31 2.81 12.31 -2.17
CA LYS A 31 2.07 13.32 -2.95
C LYS A 31 2.90 14.60 -3.13
N GLU A 32 3.62 15.03 -2.10
CA GLU A 32 4.47 16.23 -2.13
C GLU A 32 5.63 16.09 -3.12
N ILE A 33 6.25 14.90 -3.20
CA ILE A 33 7.37 14.65 -4.13
C ILE A 33 6.91 14.22 -5.54
N GLY A 34 5.62 14.35 -5.87
CA GLY A 34 5.12 14.20 -7.23
C GLY A 34 4.60 12.81 -7.61
N PHE A 35 4.24 11.96 -6.65
CA PHE A 35 3.56 10.69 -6.94
C PHE A 35 2.05 10.79 -6.79
N GLU A 36 1.34 9.98 -7.58
CA GLU A 36 -0.01 9.57 -7.24
C GLU A 36 0.09 8.44 -6.22
N VAL A 37 -0.82 8.43 -5.26
CA VAL A 37 -0.81 7.46 -4.15
C VAL A 37 -2.16 6.77 -4.09
N LEU A 38 -2.12 5.45 -4.12
CA LEU A 38 -3.26 4.56 -3.89
C LEU A 38 -3.00 3.78 -2.61
N VAL A 39 -4.05 3.59 -1.80
CA VAL A 39 -3.96 2.87 -0.53
C VAL A 39 -5.00 1.76 -0.57
N GLU A 40 -4.56 0.51 -0.48
CA GLU A 40 -5.43 -0.67 -0.49
C GLU A 40 -5.36 -1.40 0.84
N PRO A 41 -6.43 -2.11 1.24
CA PRO A 41 -6.35 -3.04 2.37
C PRO A 41 -5.29 -4.11 2.12
N VAL A 42 -4.74 -4.68 3.20
CA VAL A 42 -3.82 -5.81 3.09
C VAL A 42 -4.56 -7.00 2.50
N ASP A 43 -4.05 -7.52 1.40
CA ASP A 43 -4.59 -8.72 0.77
C ASP A 43 -4.07 -9.96 1.54
N PRO A 44 -4.93 -10.74 2.20
CA PRO A 44 -4.49 -11.91 2.96
C PRO A 44 -4.03 -13.06 2.07
N ALA A 45 -4.29 -12.99 0.75
CA ALA A 45 -3.86 -13.99 -0.22
C ALA A 45 -2.50 -13.65 -0.86
N SER A 46 -1.88 -12.51 -0.54
CA SER A 46 -0.57 -12.11 -1.08
C SER A 46 0.61 -12.95 -0.55
N GLY A 47 0.38 -13.79 0.45
CA GLY A 47 1.42 -14.64 1.05
C GLY A 47 2.47 -13.89 1.87
N GLU A 48 2.30 -12.57 2.07
CA GLU A 48 3.05 -11.84 3.09
C GLU A 48 2.65 -12.34 4.46
N CYS A 49 3.64 -12.69 5.28
CA CYS A 49 3.45 -13.28 6.59
C CYS A 49 2.59 -12.36 7.47
N THR A 50 1.29 -12.63 7.54
CA THR A 50 0.33 -11.93 8.42
C THR A 50 0.52 -12.30 9.90
N ASP A 51 1.48 -13.17 10.21
CA ASP A 51 1.76 -13.70 11.55
C ASP A 51 2.15 -12.59 12.55
N CYS A 52 2.86 -11.55 12.09
CA CYS A 52 3.15 -10.34 12.87
C CYS A 52 2.00 -9.31 12.90
N LEU A 53 0.96 -9.49 12.07
CA LEU A 53 -0.19 -8.57 11.91
C LEU A 53 -1.46 -9.06 12.63
N THR A 54 -1.35 -10.12 13.42
CA THR A 54 -2.45 -10.72 14.20
C THR A 54 -2.98 -9.73 15.26
N GLY A 55 -3.86 -8.82 14.84
CA GLY A 55 -4.42 -7.71 15.63
C GLY A 55 -4.42 -6.35 14.92
N VAL A 56 -3.60 -6.18 13.87
CA VAL A 56 -3.41 -4.92 13.12
C VAL A 56 -3.94 -5.01 11.68
N SER A 57 -4.18 -6.22 11.16
CA SER A 57 -4.57 -6.47 9.75
C SER A 57 -5.74 -5.63 9.23
N ASP A 58 -6.73 -5.28 10.05
CA ASP A 58 -7.88 -4.48 9.60
C ASP A 58 -7.52 -2.98 9.40
N ARG A 59 -6.54 -2.48 10.16
CA ARG A 59 -6.10 -1.08 10.12
C ARG A 59 -4.92 -0.85 9.19
N ALA A 60 -4.09 -1.88 9.02
CA ALA A 60 -2.96 -1.85 8.12
C ALA A 60 -3.45 -1.74 6.67
N LYS A 61 -2.79 -0.88 5.90
CA LYS A 61 -3.04 -0.71 4.47
C LYS A 61 -1.72 -0.69 3.72
N THR A 62 -1.74 -1.20 2.50
CA THR A 62 -0.60 -1.21 1.59
C THR A 62 -0.62 0.06 0.74
N ILE A 63 0.49 0.79 0.75
CA ILE A 63 0.68 1.97 -0.08
C ILE A 63 1.20 1.56 -1.46
N PHE A 64 0.58 2.07 -2.50
CA PHE A 64 0.99 1.98 -3.89
C PHE A 64 1.24 3.38 -4.45
N THR A 65 2.27 3.52 -5.28
CA THR A 65 2.62 4.80 -5.89
C THR A 65 2.85 4.67 -7.38
N ARG A 66 2.56 5.72 -8.14
CA ARG A 66 3.02 5.87 -9.53
C ARG A 66 3.42 7.32 -9.79
N PRO A 67 4.37 7.60 -10.70
CA PRO A 67 4.75 8.97 -11.03
C PRO A 67 3.54 9.76 -11.54
N ARG A 68 3.32 10.99 -11.06
CA ARG A 68 2.36 11.90 -11.70
C ARG A 68 2.89 12.25 -13.08
N LYS A 69 2.09 11.99 -14.11
CA LYS A 69 2.36 12.47 -15.48
C LYS A 69 2.27 13.99 -15.56
#